data_AF-A0A240UK74-F1
#
_entry.id   AF-A0A240UK74-F1
#
_cell.length_a   1.000
_cell.length_b   1.000
_cell.length_c   1.000
_cell.angle_alpha   90.00
_cell.angle_beta   90.00
_cell.angle_gamma   90.00
#
_symmetry.space_group_name_H-M   'P 1'
#
loop_
_entity.id
_entity.type
_entity.pdbx_description
1 polymer ?
#
loop_
_entity_poly.entity_id
_entity_poly.type
_entity_poly.pdbx_seq_one_letter_code
_entity_poly.pdbx_strand_id
1 'polypeptide(L)'
;MISVEIFAAKDGAGSIQGVMLAAPVGCGLKQADTLRVHGTRLIALDNRSMLPIDLPVLNEAACKDLEAAISRGEGIVVGEFTALGLADSYLLALERGAPHQGQASLEDRQ
;
A
#
# COMPACT_ATOMS: atom_id res chain seq x y z
N MET A 1 -4.61 5.02 14.15
CA MET A 1 -3.46 4.87 13.25
C MET A 1 -2.66 3.63 13.61
N ILE A 2 -2.57 2.68 12.68
CA ILE A 2 -1.68 1.51 12.81
C ILE A 2 -0.26 1.91 12.40
N SER A 3 0.74 1.39 13.11
CA SER A 3 2.14 1.57 12.70
C SER A 3 2.47 0.51 11.67
N VAL A 4 2.90 0.92 10.48
CA VAL A 4 3.40 0.00 9.46
C VAL A 4 4.75 0.49 8.95
N GLU A 5 5.56 -0.44 8.47
CA GLU A 5 6.86 -0.16 7.85
C GLU A 5 6.91 -0.79 6.46
N ILE A 6 7.45 -0.05 5.49
CA ILE A 6 7.63 -0.54 4.12
C ILE A 6 9.10 -0.85 3.91
N PHE A 7 9.40 -2.08 3.52
CA PHE A 7 10.73 -2.56 3.19
C PHE A 7 10.80 -2.91 1.72
N ALA A 8 11.84 -2.45 1.05
CA ALA A 8 12.11 -2.78 -0.34
C ALA A 8 13.46 -3.50 -0.44
N ALA A 9 13.43 -4.74 -0.94
CA ALA A 9 14.63 -5.44 -1.32
C ALA A 9 15.14 -4.88 -2.65
N LYS A 10 16.40 -4.47 -2.71
CA LYS A 10 17.04 -3.91 -3.91
C LYS A 10 18.30 -4.68 -4.25
N ASP A 11 18.59 -4.82 -5.53
CA ASP A 11 19.87 -5.38 -5.98
C ASP A 11 21.02 -4.36 -5.83
N GLY A 12 22.25 -4.76 -6.19
CA GLY A 12 23.43 -3.89 -6.13
C GLY A 12 23.38 -2.67 -7.06
N ALA A 13 22.44 -2.63 -8.02
CA ALA A 13 22.18 -1.48 -8.88
C ALA A 13 21.03 -0.59 -8.37
N GLY A 14 20.38 -0.99 -7.27
CA GLY A 14 19.25 -0.27 -6.66
C GLY A 14 17.88 -0.60 -7.26
N SER A 15 17.79 -1.62 -8.12
CA SER A 15 16.52 -2.04 -8.70
C SER A 15 15.69 -2.83 -7.69
N ILE A 16 14.39 -2.55 -7.61
CA ILE A 16 13.49 -3.27 -6.71
C ILE A 16 13.40 -4.74 -7.12
N GLN A 17 13.63 -5.63 -6.16
CA GLN A 17 13.46 -7.07 -6.27
C GLN A 17 12.18 -7.55 -5.58
N GLY A 18 11.71 -6.82 -4.57
CA GLY A 18 10.42 -7.05 -3.90
C GLY A 18 10.13 -6.00 -2.83
N VAL A 19 8.86 -5.87 -2.46
CA VAL A 19 8.41 -4.93 -1.41
C VAL A 19 7.56 -5.69 -0.39
N MET A 20 7.77 -5.39 0.88
CA MET A 20 7.03 -5.94 2.01
C MET A 20 6.50 -4.82 2.89
N LEU A 21 5.29 -5.00 3.43
CA LEU A 21 4.71 -4.20 4.48
C LEU A 21 4.74 -5.00 5.79
N ALA A 22 5.35 -4.45 6.84
CA ALA A 22 5.26 -4.97 8.18
C ALA A 22 4.16 -4.24 8.95
N ALA A 23 3.28 -4.98 9.63
CA ALA A 23 2.20 -4.44 10.44
C ALA A 23 2.05 -5.21 11.76
N PRO A 24 1.44 -4.62 12.81
CA PRO A 24 1.11 -5.36 14.02
C PRO A 24 0.00 -6.39 13.75
N VAL A 25 0.06 -7.52 14.45
CA VAL A 25 -1.00 -8.53 14.39
C VAL A 25 -2.36 -7.93 14.77
N GLY A 26 -3.41 -8.32 14.05
CA GLY A 26 -4.77 -7.87 14.33
C GLY A 26 -5.07 -6.43 13.88
N CYS A 27 -4.24 -5.86 13.01
CA CYS A 27 -4.48 -4.54 12.41
C CYS A 27 -5.66 -4.49 11.40
N GLY A 28 -6.21 -5.65 11.05
CA GLY A 28 -7.34 -5.79 10.14
C GLY A 28 -6.97 -5.93 8.66
N LEU A 29 -5.70 -5.74 8.28
CA LEU A 29 -5.24 -5.84 6.88
C LEU A 29 -5.48 -7.21 6.25
N LYS A 30 -5.59 -8.27 7.06
CA LYS A 30 -5.91 -9.62 6.60
C LYS A 30 -7.31 -9.74 5.97
N GLN A 31 -8.18 -8.76 6.21
CA GLN A 31 -9.50 -8.67 5.56
C GLN A 31 -9.42 -8.02 4.18
N ALA A 32 -8.32 -7.36 3.85
CA ALA A 32 -8.14 -6.73 2.56
C ALA A 32 -7.79 -7.77 1.49
N ASP A 33 -8.23 -7.54 0.26
CA ASP A 33 -7.70 -8.21 -0.93
C ASP A 33 -6.65 -7.34 -1.66
N THR A 34 -6.72 -6.02 -1.44
CA THR A 34 -5.97 -5.03 -2.19
C THR A 34 -5.49 -3.92 -1.29
N LEU A 35 -4.23 -3.51 -1.49
CA LEU A 35 -3.66 -2.28 -0.97
C LEU A 35 -3.49 -1.28 -2.12
N ARG A 36 -4.14 -0.13 -2.03
CA ARG A 36 -4.11 0.91 -3.05
C ARG A 36 -3.25 2.10 -2.60
N VAL A 37 -2.30 2.49 -3.45
CA VAL A 37 -1.47 3.69 -3.27
C VAL A 37 -2.16 4.86 -3.97
N HIS A 38 -2.58 5.89 -3.21
CA HIS A 38 -3.20 7.10 -3.73
C HIS A 38 -2.45 8.34 -3.23
N GLY A 39 -1.53 8.85 -4.06
CA GLY A 39 -0.56 9.85 -3.64
C GLY A 39 0.31 9.30 -2.51
N THR A 40 0.35 10.00 -1.38
CA THR A 40 1.06 9.54 -0.17
C THR A 40 0.21 8.69 0.76
N ARG A 41 -1.03 8.35 0.38
CA ARG A 41 -1.92 7.54 1.22
C ARG A 41 -1.93 6.09 0.79
N LEU A 42 -1.98 5.20 1.78
CA LEU A 42 -2.34 3.80 1.59
C LEU A 42 -3.80 3.59 1.98
N ILE A 43 -4.51 2.81 1.16
CA ILE A 43 -5.93 2.49 1.36
C ILE A 43 -6.07 0.98 1.25
N ALA A 44 -6.57 0.33 2.29
CA ALA A 44 -6.92 -1.08 2.27
C ALA A 44 -8.34 -1.26 1.70
N LEU A 45 -8.51 -2.21 0.79
CA LEU A 45 -9.77 -2.51 0.15
C LEU A 45 -10.12 -4.00 0.29
N ASP A 46 -11.42 -4.28 0.37
CA ASP A 46 -12.01 -5.61 0.19
C ASP A 46 -13.09 -5.49 -0.88
N ASN A 47 -12.93 -6.20 -2.00
CA ASN A 47 -13.86 -6.18 -3.13
C ASN A 47 -14.21 -4.75 -3.59
N ARG A 48 -13.20 -3.88 -3.66
CA ARG A 48 -13.30 -2.43 -3.98
C ARG A 48 -13.96 -1.55 -2.92
N SER A 49 -14.44 -2.12 -1.81
CA SER A 49 -14.93 -1.36 -0.66
C SER A 49 -13.75 -0.93 0.22
N MET A 50 -13.75 0.32 0.68
CA MET A 50 -12.71 0.81 1.58
C MET A 50 -12.89 0.22 2.98
N LEU A 51 -11.84 -0.41 3.50
CA LEU A 51 -11.81 -0.85 4.88
C LEU A 51 -11.49 0.34 5.80
N PRO A 52 -12.12 0.44 6.98
CA PRO A 52 -11.88 1.52 7.94
C PRO A 52 -10.56 1.32 8.71
N ILE A 53 -9.47 1.10 7.99
CA ILE A 53 -8.12 0.89 8.54
C ILE A 53 -7.32 2.17 8.35
N ASP A 54 -6.93 2.77 9.48
CA ASP A 54 -6.18 4.03 9.50
C ASP A 54 -4.68 3.77 9.33
N LEU A 55 -4.25 3.66 8.07
CA LEU A 55 -2.86 3.47 7.64
C LEU A 55 -2.08 4.81 7.67
N PRO A 56 -0.77 4.80 7.96
CA PRO A 56 0.02 6.01 8.01
C PRO A 56 0.25 6.59 6.61
N VAL A 57 0.57 7.89 6.58
CA VAL A 57 1.03 8.57 5.38
C VAL A 57 2.43 8.07 5.02
N LEU A 58 2.61 7.73 3.75
CA LEU A 58 3.88 7.31 3.20
C LEU A 58 4.85 8.48 3.04
N ASN A 59 6.12 8.20 3.28
CA ASN A 59 7.19 9.08 2.82
C ASN A 59 7.49 8.85 1.33
N GLU A 60 8.24 9.76 0.72
CA GLU A 60 8.55 9.73 -0.71
C GLU A 60 9.28 8.44 -1.15
N ALA A 61 10.20 7.93 -0.32
CA ALA A 61 10.93 6.71 -0.61
C ALA A 61 10.00 5.50 -0.69
N ALA A 62 9.10 5.35 0.29
CA ALA A 62 8.11 4.28 0.32
C ALA A 62 7.13 4.38 -0.86
N CYS A 63 6.67 5.58 -1.22
CA CYS A 63 5.84 5.78 -2.41
C CYS A 63 6.56 5.28 -3.68
N LYS A 64 7.81 5.68 -3.87
CA LYS A 64 8.61 5.29 -5.05
C LYS A 64 8.80 3.77 -5.13
N ASP A 65 9.10 3.13 -4.01
CA ASP A 65 9.32 1.69 -3.96
C ASP A 65 8.02 0.92 -4.24
N LEU A 66 6.88 1.36 -3.70
CA LEU A 66 5.58 0.77 -3.99
C LEU A 66 5.13 1.00 -5.44
N GLU A 67 5.36 2.18 -6.00
CA GLU A 67 5.06 2.47 -7.41
C GLU A 67 5.89 1.62 -8.37
N ALA A 68 7.15 1.35 -8.04
CA ALA A 68 8.00 0.44 -8.79
C ALA A 68 7.47 -1.00 -8.74
N ALA A 69 7.01 -1.47 -7.58
CA ALA A 69 6.36 -2.78 -7.44
C ALA A 69 5.05 -2.88 -8.26
N ILE A 70 4.20 -1.85 -8.20
CA ILE A 70 2.97 -1.76 -9.02
C ILE A 70 3.29 -1.86 -10.51
N SER A 71 4.32 -1.14 -10.96
CA SER A 71 4.72 -1.11 -12.38
C SER A 71 5.21 -2.47 -12.89
N ARG A 72 5.65 -3.36 -11.97
CA ARG A 72 6.04 -4.74 -12.26
C ARG A 72 4.87 -5.73 -12.18
N GLY A 73 3.67 -5.26 -11.79
CA GLY A 73 2.50 -6.12 -11.59
C GLY A 73 2.62 -7.02 -10.36
N GLU A 74 3.44 -6.64 -9.39
CA GLU A 74 3.66 -7.43 -8.18
C GLU A 74 2.62 -7.12 -7.10
N GLY A 75 2.18 -8.16 -6.40
CA GLY A 75 1.50 -7.98 -5.13
C GLY A 75 2.47 -7.51 -4.04
N ILE A 76 1.92 -7.13 -2.89
CA ILE A 76 2.70 -6.77 -1.70
C ILE A 76 2.59 -7.86 -0.65
N VAL A 77 3.74 -8.30 -0.13
CA VAL A 77 3.77 -9.21 1.02
C VAL A 77 3.48 -8.39 2.28
N VAL A 78 2.49 -8.80 3.05
CA VAL A 78 2.21 -8.27 4.37
C VAL A 78 2.71 -9.27 5.41
N GLY A 79 3.61 -8.84 6.29
CA GLY A 79 4.00 -9.59 7.47
C GLY A 79 3.34 -8.98 8.71
N GLU A 80 2.58 -9.79 9.44
CA GLU A 80 2.02 -9.40 10.73
C GLU A 80 2.94 -9.85 11.87
N PHE A 81 3.34 -8.90 12.71
CA PHE A 81 4.31 -9.12 13.78
C PHE A 81 3.67 -9.00 15.16
N THR A 82 4.14 -9.86 16.06
CA THR A 82 4.00 -9.73 17.51
C THR A 82 5.33 -9.28 18.11
N ALA A 83 5.37 -9.04 19.42
CA ALA A 83 6.62 -8.80 20.14
C ALA A 83 7.62 -9.98 20.06
N LEU A 84 7.16 -11.18 19.71
CA LEU A 84 7.98 -12.39 19.60
C LEU A 84 8.50 -12.63 18.16
N GLY A 85 8.06 -11.84 17.19
CA GLY A 85 8.42 -11.99 15.78
C GLY A 85 7.21 -12.15 14.86
N LEU A 86 7.47 -12.66 13.65
CA LEU A 86 6.47 -12.86 12.61
C LEU A 86 5.41 -13.87 13.07
N ALA A 87 4.16 -13.44 13.09
CA ALA A 87 3.01 -14.26 13.44
C ALA A 87 2.29 -14.81 12.22
N ASP A 88 2.21 -14.02 11.14
CA ASP A 88 1.56 -14.43 9.90
C ASP A 88 2.13 -13.66 8.70
N SER A 89 1.98 -14.20 7.50
CA SER A 89 2.33 -13.52 6.26
C SER A 89 1.39 -13.88 5.12
N TYR A 90 0.95 -12.89 4.37
CA TYR A 90 0.05 -13.07 3.23
C TYR A 90 0.36 -12.07 2.11
N LEU A 91 -0.19 -12.34 0.93
CA LEU A 91 -0.02 -11.49 -0.25
C LEU A 91 -1.30 -10.71 -0.51
N LEU A 92 -1.18 -9.40 -0.70
CA LEU A 92 -2.26 -8.53 -1.17
C LEU A 92 -1.99 -8.08 -2.60
N ALA A 93 -3.04 -7.84 -3.38
CA ALA A 93 -2.91 -7.10 -4.62
C ALA A 93 -2.41 -5.68 -4.30
N LEU A 94 -1.56 -5.13 -5.16
CA LEU A 94 -1.04 -3.76 -5.03
C LEU A 94 -1.47 -2.95 -6.25
N GLU A 95 -2.21 -1.87 -6.01
CA GLU A 95 -2.80 -1.06 -7.08
C GLU A 95 -2.42 0.42 -6.97
N ARG A 96 -2.31 1.09 -8.12
CA ARG A 96 -2.27 2.56 -8.19
C ARG A 96 -3.68 3.11 -8.18
N GLY A 97 -3.97 4.02 -7.25
CA GLY A 97 -5.19 4.83 -7.29
C GLY A 97 -5.14 5.80 -8.45
N ALA A 98 -6.24 5.91 -9.20
CA ALA A 98 -6.34 6.92 -10.25
C ALA A 98 -6.18 8.32 -9.64
N PRO A 99 -5.40 9.24 -10.25
CA PRO A 99 -5.54 10.64 -9.90
C PRO A 99 -7.00 11.04 -10.13
N HIS A 100 -7.61 11.74 -9.19
CA HIS A 100 -8.95 12.31 -9.42
C HIS A 100 -8.93 13.22 -10.66
N GLN A 101 -9.29 12.68 -11.83
CA GLN A 101 -9.85 13.47 -12.91
C GLN A 101 -11.29 13.80 -12.52
N GLY A 102 -11.44 14.75 -11.62
CA GLY A 102 -12.72 15.04 -10.95
C GLY A 102 -12.84 16.46 -10.46
N GLN A 103 -12.22 17.42 -11.15
CA GLN A 103 -12.57 18.84 -11.11
C GLN A 103 -12.37 19.43 -12.52
N ALA A 104 -13.14 18.93 -13.49
CA ALA A 104 -13.54 19.80 -14.58
C ALA A 104 -14.55 20.77 -13.97
N SER A 105 -14.08 21.98 -13.66
CA SER A 105 -14.93 23.06 -13.15
C SER A 105 -16.09 23.27 -14.12
N LEU A 106 -17.31 23.15 -13.62
CA LEU A 106 -18.55 23.50 -14.32
C LEU A 106 -18.70 25.03 -14.43
N GLU A 107 -17.62 25.75 -14.71
CA GLU A 107 -17.60 27.22 -14.80
C GLU A 107 -17.69 27.76 -16.24
N ASP A 108 -17.73 26.90 -17.26
CA ASP A 108 -17.88 27.32 -18.67
C ASP A 108 -19.31 27.18 -19.22
N ARG A 109 -20.33 27.46 -18.39
CA ARG A 109 -21.72 27.62 -18.88
C ARG A 109 -22.43 28.81 -18.25
N GLN A 110 -21.97 30.02 -18.59
CA GLN A 110 -22.82 31.21 -18.69
C GLN A 110 -22.46 32.00 -19.94
#